data_AF-A0A7Z9W2E7-F1
#
_entry.id   AF-A0A7Z9W2E7-F1
#
_cell.length_a   1.000
_cell.length_b   1.000
_cell.length_c   1.000
_cell.angle_alpha   90.00
_cell.angle_beta   90.00
_cell.angle_gamma   90.00
#
_symmetry.space_group_name_H-M   'P 1'
#
loop_
_entity.id
_entity.type
_entity.pdbx_description
1 polymer ?
#
loop_
_entity_poly.entity_id
_entity_poly.type
_entity_poly.pdbx_seq_one_letter_code
_entity_poly.pdbx_strand_id
1 'polypeptide(L)'
;NICVDTHVHRISNRFGWVTTRTPEQTEQALYAVAPRRWWVLINLYLVTWGQNICRPVYPKCTACAVEPICPRIGVTRVGKS
;
A
#
# COMPACT_ATOMS: atom_id res chain seq x y z
N ASN A 1 16.58 -1.18 -4.87
CA ASN A 1 15.48 -0.85 -5.80
C ASN A 1 14.17 -1.08 -5.07
N ILE A 2 13.25 -0.11 -5.06
CA ILE A 2 11.85 -0.40 -4.74
C ILE A 2 11.24 -0.95 -6.03
N CYS A 3 11.20 -2.28 -6.18
CA CYS A 3 10.32 -2.86 -7.21
C CYS A 3 8.87 -2.62 -6.81
N VAL A 4 8.28 -1.53 -7.29
CA VAL A 4 6.87 -1.24 -7.06
C VAL A 4 6.05 -2.23 -7.86
N ASP A 5 5.47 -3.19 -7.16
CA ASP A 5 4.48 -4.08 -7.73
C ASP A 5 3.05 -3.52 -7.56
N THR A 6 2.06 -4.28 -8.03
CA THR A 6 0.66 -3.88 -7.92
C THR A 6 0.15 -3.76 -6.47
N HIS A 7 0.79 -4.45 -5.51
CA HIS A 7 0.46 -4.34 -4.09
C HIS A 7 0.98 -3.02 -3.53
N VAL A 8 2.26 -2.72 -3.76
CA VAL A 8 2.93 -1.50 -3.29
C VAL A 8 2.25 -0.27 -3.89
N HIS A 9 1.99 -0.27 -5.20
CA HIS A 9 1.26 0.81 -5.87
C HIS A 9 -0.11 1.05 -5.25
N ARG A 10 -0.94 0.00 -5.13
CA ARG A 10 -2.30 0.11 -4.59
C ARG A 10 -2.30 0.56 -3.13
N ILE A 11 -1.48 -0.05 -2.30
CA ILE A 11 -1.48 0.22 -0.85
C ILE A 11 -0.93 1.61 -0.56
N SER A 12 0.12 2.04 -1.26
CA SER A 12 0.66 3.39 -1.10
C SER A 12 -0.37 4.46 -1.46
N ASN A 13 -1.15 4.25 -2.52
CA ASN A 13 -2.27 5.15 -2.86
C ASN A 13 -3.41 5.09 -1.82
N ARG A 14 -3.78 3.89 -1.32
CA ARG A 14 -4.81 3.74 -0.26
C ARG A 14 -4.43 4.38 1.07
N PHE A 15 -3.14 4.32 1.40
CA PHE A 15 -2.55 4.96 2.58
C PHE A 15 -2.40 6.47 2.39
N GLY A 16 -2.58 7.00 1.18
CA GLY A 16 -2.37 8.41 0.88
C GLY A 16 -0.91 8.84 0.90
N TRP A 17 0.03 7.88 0.85
CA TRP A 17 1.47 8.19 0.78
C TRP A 17 1.84 8.81 -0.56
N VAL A 18 1.13 8.42 -1.61
CA VAL A 18 1.29 8.90 -2.98
C VAL A 18 -0.08 9.12 -3.61
N THR A 19 -0.16 10.00 -4.59
CA THR A 19 -1.33 10.16 -5.47
C THR A 19 -0.86 10.01 -6.91
N THR A 20 -0.91 8.79 -7.41
CA THR A 20 -0.25 8.43 -8.69
C THR A 20 -1.14 7.49 -9.50
N ARG A 21 -0.98 7.50 -10.82
CA ARG A 21 -1.79 6.68 -11.73
C ARG A 21 -1.07 5.43 -12.22
N THR A 22 0.27 5.43 -12.18
CA THR A 22 1.08 4.30 -12.65
C THR A 22 2.08 3.84 -11.58
N PRO A 23 2.51 2.57 -11.61
CA PRO A 23 3.54 2.05 -10.70
C PRO A 23 4.85 2.82 -10.76
N GLU A 24 5.27 3.27 -11.95
CA GLU A 24 6.52 3.99 -12.15
C GLU A 24 6.49 5.37 -11.46
N GLN A 25 5.34 6.05 -11.52
CA GLN A 25 5.13 7.30 -10.78
C GLN A 25 5.18 7.06 -9.26
N THR A 26 4.59 5.96 -8.79
CA THR A 26 4.69 5.59 -7.36
C THR A 26 6.13 5.29 -6.96
N GLU A 27 6.89 4.60 -7.81
CA GLU A 27 8.29 4.28 -7.52
C GLU A 27 9.11 5.56 -7.33
N GLN A 28 9.00 6.50 -8.26
CA GLN A 28 9.69 7.80 -8.15
C GLN A 28 9.25 8.58 -6.90
N ALA A 29 7.95 8.61 -6.60
CA ALA A 29 7.44 9.31 -5.42
C ALA A 29 7.93 8.67 -4.11
N LEU A 30 7.94 7.33 -4.03
CA LEU A 30 8.46 6.61 -2.88
C LEU A 30 9.98 6.80 -2.72
N TYR A 31 10.74 6.87 -3.81
CA TYR A 31 12.17 7.18 -3.74
C TYR A 31 12.46 8.57 -3.19
N ALA A 32 11.61 9.55 -3.49
CA ALA A 32 11.78 10.92 -3.00
C ALA A 32 11.51 11.04 -1.48
N VAL A 33 10.62 10.21 -0.94
CA VAL A 33 10.14 10.34 0.46
C VAL A 33 10.75 9.30 1.40
N ALA A 34 10.96 8.07 0.94
CA ALA A 34 11.41 6.97 1.79
C ALA A 34 12.95 6.86 1.82
N PRO A 35 13.58 6.80 3.01
CA PRO A 35 15.01 6.53 3.12
C PRO A 35 15.41 5.17 2.52
N ARG A 36 16.58 5.09 1.84
CA ARG A 36 17.05 3.89 1.12
C ARG A 36 17.02 2.60 1.95
N ARG A 37 17.29 2.69 3.25
CA ARG A 37 17.27 1.54 4.18
C ARG A 37 15.91 0.84 4.25
N TRP A 38 14.82 1.56 3.98
CA TRP A 38 13.46 1.02 4.08
C TRP A 38 12.94 0.43 2.79
N TRP A 39 13.61 0.65 1.65
CA TRP A 39 13.09 0.28 0.33
C TRP A 39 12.78 -1.21 0.19
N VAL A 40 13.67 -2.07 0.67
CA VAL A 40 13.49 -3.53 0.64
C VAL A 40 12.36 -3.96 1.59
N LEU A 41 12.30 -3.33 2.77
CA LEU A 41 11.31 -3.63 3.79
C LEU A 41 9.91 -3.21 3.36
N ILE A 42 9.76 -2.05 2.72
CA ILE A 42 8.48 -1.57 2.18
C ILE A 42 7.88 -2.60 1.23
N ASN A 43 8.67 -3.10 0.27
CA ASN A 43 8.18 -4.13 -0.65
C ASN A 43 7.78 -5.40 0.11
N LEU A 44 8.67 -5.95 0.94
CA LEU A 44 8.39 -7.18 1.69
C LEU A 44 7.08 -7.06 2.48
N TYR A 45 6.95 -5.99 3.28
CA TYR A 45 5.77 -5.81 4.13
C TYR A 45 4.50 -5.53 3.32
N LEU A 46 4.54 -4.64 2.33
CA LEU A 46 3.35 -4.28 1.56
C LEU A 46 2.84 -5.44 0.70
N VAL A 47 3.71 -6.28 0.18
CA VAL A 47 3.31 -7.49 -0.57
C VAL A 47 2.58 -8.45 0.36
N THR A 48 3.21 -8.84 1.48
CA THR A 48 2.58 -9.74 2.46
C THR A 48 1.27 -9.16 3.00
N TRP A 49 1.25 -7.87 3.29
CA TRP A 49 0.05 -7.18 3.76
C TRP A 49 -1.06 -7.12 2.71
N GLY A 50 -0.70 -6.87 1.46
CA GLY A 50 -1.63 -6.79 0.34
C GLY A 50 -2.27 -8.11 -0.04
N GLN A 51 -1.57 -9.22 0.18
CA GLN A 51 -2.10 -10.57 -0.04
C GLN A 51 -3.08 -10.98 1.08
N ASN A 52 -2.75 -10.64 2.33
CA ASN A 52 -3.50 -11.15 3.48
C ASN A 52 -4.61 -10.21 3.98
N ILE A 53 -4.31 -8.91 4.09
CA ILE A 53 -5.15 -7.89 4.73
C ILE A 53 -5.71 -6.89 3.71
N CYS A 54 -4.84 -6.11 3.07
CA CYS A 54 -5.25 -5.04 2.13
C CYS A 54 -5.45 -5.58 0.71
N ARG A 55 -6.36 -6.54 0.60
CA ARG A 55 -6.72 -7.24 -0.64
C ARG A 55 -7.26 -6.27 -1.69
N PRO A 56 -7.08 -6.55 -3.00
CA PRO A 56 -7.59 -5.69 -4.07
C PRO A 56 -9.11 -5.53 -3.98
N VAL A 57 -9.82 -6.63 -3.76
CA VAL A 57 -11.27 -6.67 -3.55
C VAL A 57 -11.56 -7.08 -2.11
N TYR A 58 -12.50 -6.39 -1.46
CA TYR A 58 -12.92 -6.66 -0.07
C TYR A 58 -11.73 -6.74 0.93
N PRO A 59 -10.91 -5.68 1.08
CA PRO A 59 -9.86 -5.64 2.10
C PRO A 59 -10.44 -5.86 3.51
N LYS A 60 -9.66 -6.52 4.37
CA LYS A 60 -10.02 -6.79 5.77
C LYS A 60 -9.68 -5.61 6.68
N CYS A 61 -10.26 -4.44 6.41
CA CYS A 61 -9.91 -3.20 7.14
C CYS A 61 -10.12 -3.35 8.65
N THR A 62 -11.20 -4.00 9.10
CA THR A 62 -11.49 -4.24 10.52
C THR A 62 -10.46 -5.09 11.26
N ALA A 63 -9.66 -5.90 10.54
CA ALA A 63 -8.55 -6.69 11.11
C ALA A 63 -7.17 -6.05 10.81
N CYS A 64 -7.14 -4.86 10.21
CA CYS A 64 -5.91 -4.19 9.80
C CYS A 64 -5.32 -3.42 10.98
N ALA A 65 -4.05 -3.67 11.32
CA ALA A 65 -3.42 -3.00 12.48
C ALA A 65 -3.33 -1.46 12.32
N VAL A 66 -3.32 -0.97 11.07
CA VAL A 66 -3.29 0.47 10.77
C VAL A 66 -4.67 1.05 10.43
N GLU A 67 -5.76 0.32 10.71
CA GLU A 67 -7.15 0.76 10.49
C GLU A 67 -7.45 2.18 11.02
N PRO A 68 -7.00 2.58 12.23
CA PRO A 68 -7.37 3.87 12.81
C PRO A 68 -6.73 5.07 12.10
N ILE A 69 -5.59 4.85 11.43
CA ILE A 69 -4.80 5.89 10.77
C ILE A 69 -4.83 5.79 9.24
N CYS A 70 -5.48 4.76 8.70
CA CYS A 70 -5.53 4.52 7.26
C CYS A 70 -6.63 5.37 6.62
N PRO A 71 -6.30 6.25 5.64
CA PRO A 71 -7.29 7.05 4.91
C PRO A 71 -8.27 6.24 4.05
N ARG A 72 -7.93 4.98 3.71
CA ARG A 72 -8.75 4.05 2.90
C ARG A 72 -9.17 4.65 1.56
N ILE A 73 -8.31 5.47 0.93
CA ILE A 73 -8.62 6.15 -0.32
C ILE A 73 -8.97 5.12 -1.40
N GLY A 74 -10.14 5.28 -2.02
CA GLY A 74 -10.64 4.38 -3.06
C GLY A 74 -11.11 3.00 -2.57
N VAL A 75 -11.19 2.76 -1.25
CA VAL A 75 -11.79 1.53 -0.70
C VAL A 75 -13.30 1.73 -0.56
N THR A 76 -14.08 1.12 -1.45
CA THR A 76 -15.55 1.26 -1.46
C THR A 76 -16.27 0.13 -0.73
N ARG A 77 -15.63 -1.04 -0.58
CA ARG A 77 -16.19 -2.22 0.07
C ARG A 77 -15.14 -2.88 0.96
N VAL A 78 -15.56 -3.35 2.13
CA VAL A 78 -14.70 -4.01 3.14
C VAL A 78 -15.17 -5.46 3.29
N GLY A 79 -14.21 -6.39 3.36
CA GLY A 79 -14.49 -7.81 3.59
C GLY A 79 -14.75 -8.08 5.06
N LYS A 80 -15.47 -9.16 5.36
CA LYS A 80 -15.60 -9.66 6.74
C LYS A 80 -14.22 -10.14 7.24
N SER A 81 -13.88 -9.79 8.48
CA SER A 81 -12.65 -10.21 9.16
C SER A 81 -12.50 -11.73 9.17
#